data_AF-A0A929U6L1-F1
#
_entry.id   AF-A0A929U6L1-F1
#
_cell.length_a   1.000
_cell.length_b   1.000
_cell.length_c   1.000
_cell.angle_alpha   90.00
_cell.angle_beta   90.00
_cell.angle_gamma   90.00
#
_symmetry.space_group_name_H-M   'P 1'
#
loop_
_entity.id
_entity.type
_entity.pdbx_description
1 polymer ?
#
loop_
_entity_poly.entity_id
_entity_poly.type
_entity_poly.pdbx_seq_one_letter_code
_entity_poly.pdbx_strand_id
1 'polypeptide(L)'
;MNDFLKFIQRILSSNNERVILQRFYLCLAFFGFAVASFLNIFENSISRTILLITVSSLIVFLMNAIVWTLGEALKNNFLLKNNKRTKDSSKSAKNK
;
A
#
# COMPACT_ATOMS: atom_id res chain seq x y z
N MET A 1 -10.55 -9.31 25.98
CA MET A 1 -9.84 -8.04 25.71
C MET A 1 -8.67 -8.18 24.71
N ASN A 2 -8.15 -9.39 24.46
CA ASN A 2 -7.06 -9.60 23.48
C ASN A 2 -7.52 -9.93 22.05
N ASP A 3 -8.78 -10.27 21.82
CA ASP A 3 -9.22 -10.76 20.51
C ASP A 3 -9.24 -9.66 19.44
N PHE A 4 -9.55 -8.42 19.84
CA PHE A 4 -9.51 -7.27 18.94
C PHE A 4 -8.07 -6.90 18.55
N LEU A 5 -7.15 -6.93 19.50
CA LEU A 5 -5.72 -6.73 19.24
C LEU A 5 -5.14 -7.84 18.37
N LYS A 6 -5.50 -9.11 18.63
CA LYS A 6 -5.13 -10.25 17.77
C LYS A 6 -5.69 -10.11 16.36
N PHE A 7 -6.90 -9.58 16.22
CA PHE A 7 -7.53 -9.34 14.91
C PHE A 7 -6.79 -8.26 14.12
N ILE A 8 -6.49 -7.12 14.73
CA ILE A 8 -5.68 -6.06 14.10
C ILE A 8 -4.30 -6.60 13.73
N GLN A 9 -3.65 -7.31 14.64
CA GLN A 9 -2.34 -7.91 14.40
C GLN A 9 -2.38 -8.93 13.25
N ARG A 10 -3.46 -9.70 13.11
CA ARG A 10 -3.65 -10.65 12.01
C ARG A 10 -3.88 -9.95 10.66
N ILE A 11 -4.56 -8.81 10.66
CA ILE A 11 -4.78 -7.98 9.45
C ILE A 11 -3.49 -7.27 9.01
N LEU A 12 -2.73 -6.77 9.98
CA LEU A 12 -1.45 -6.08 9.77
C LEU A 12 -0.26 -7.05 9.64
N SER A 13 -0.44 -8.35 9.84
CA SER A 13 0.63 -9.34 9.70
C SER A 13 0.85 -9.65 8.21
N SER A 14 2.02 -9.28 7.71
CA SER A 14 2.55 -9.69 6.41
C SER A 14 4.07 -9.65 6.44
N ASN A 15 4.73 -10.56 5.73
CA ASN A 15 6.19 -10.51 5.58
C ASN A 15 6.65 -9.33 4.70
N ASN A 16 5.71 -8.65 4.03
CA ASN A 16 5.99 -7.51 3.17
C ASN A 16 5.56 -6.20 3.85
N GLU A 17 6.53 -5.44 4.34
CA GLU A 17 6.31 -4.14 5.01
C GLU A 17 5.44 -3.18 4.18
N ARG A 18 5.55 -3.23 2.84
CA ARG A 18 4.71 -2.42 1.93
C ARG A 18 3.23 -2.75 2.02
N VAL A 19 2.91 -4.05 2.08
CA VAL A 19 1.52 -4.53 2.17
C VAL A 19 0.94 -4.18 3.53
N ILE A 20 1.75 -4.24 4.59
CA ILE A 20 1.37 -3.78 5.94
C ILE A 20 0.97 -2.31 5.89
N LEU A 21 1.82 -1.46 5.31
CA LEU A 21 1.59 -0.02 5.25
C LEU A 21 0.32 0.33 4.46
N GLN A 22 0.11 -0.30 3.30
CA GLN A 22 -1.10 -0.12 2.51
C GLN A 22 -2.37 -0.54 3.26
N ARG A 23 -2.34 -1.71 3.93
CA ARG A 23 -3.47 -2.18 4.75
C ARG A 23 -3.74 -1.26 5.92
N PHE A 24 -2.70 -0.72 6.54
CA PHE A 24 -2.83 0.24 7.64
C PHE A 24 -3.54 1.53 7.18
N TYR A 25 -3.11 2.15 6.08
CA TYR A 25 -3.79 3.34 5.54
C TYR A 25 -5.25 3.06 5.15
N LEU A 26 -5.52 1.87 4.61
CA LEU A 26 -6.88 1.46 4.25
C LEU A 26 -7.76 1.30 5.50
N CYS A 27 -7.27 0.64 6.55
CA CYS A 27 -7.96 0.54 7.83
C CYS A 27 -8.22 1.92 8.44
N LEU A 28 -7.23 2.80 8.42
CA LEU A 28 -7.34 4.16 8.94
C LEU A 28 -8.40 4.98 8.18
N ALA A 29 -8.44 4.86 6.85
CA ALA A 29 -9.45 5.52 6.03
C ALA A 29 -10.87 4.98 6.30
N PHE A 30 -11.02 3.66 6.44
CA PHE A 30 -12.32 3.04 6.71
C PHE A 30 -12.87 3.44 8.09
N PHE A 31 -12.02 3.39 9.11
CA PHE A 31 -12.38 3.85 10.46
C PHE A 31 -12.64 5.36 10.50
N GLY A 32 -11.78 6.16 9.86
CA GLY A 32 -11.95 7.61 9.77
C GLY A 32 -13.26 8.00 9.09
N PHE A 33 -13.63 7.31 8.02
CA PHE A 33 -14.90 7.52 7.32
C PHE A 33 -16.11 7.15 8.18
N ALA A 34 -16.06 6.02 8.88
CA ALA A 34 -17.14 5.58 9.77
C ALA A 34 -17.35 6.58 10.92
N VAL A 35 -16.25 7.03 11.55
CA VAL A 35 -16.26 8.01 12.64
C VAL A 35 -16.72 9.39 12.13
N ALA A 36 -16.25 9.84 10.96
CA ALA A 36 -16.69 11.08 10.35
C ALA A 36 -18.18 11.07 10.03
N SER A 37 -18.69 9.96 9.48
CA SER A 37 -20.12 9.81 9.16
C SER A 37 -20.99 9.83 10.41
N PHE A 38 -20.53 9.21 11.50
CA PHE A 38 -21.22 9.25 12.79
C PHE A 38 -21.20 10.66 13.40
N LEU A 39 -20.04 11.32 13.41
CA LEU A 39 -19.89 12.68 13.94
C LEU A 39 -20.61 13.75 13.10
N ASN A 40 -20.85 13.47 11.81
CA ASN A 40 -21.63 14.36 10.94
C ASN A 40 -23.06 14.57 11.45
N ILE A 41 -23.60 13.60 12.21
CA ILE A 41 -24.96 13.68 12.79
C ILE A 41 -24.98 14.64 14.00
N PHE A 42 -23.85 14.78 14.71
CA PHE A 42 -23.76 15.60 15.93
C PHE A 42 -23.26 17.02 15.65
N GLU A 43 -22.20 17.18 14.85
CA GLU A 43 -21.61 18.49 14.59
C GLU A 43 -20.80 18.53 13.28
N ASN A 44 -21.21 19.40 12.36
CA ASN A 44 -20.69 19.45 10.99
C ASN A 44 -19.21 19.92 10.91
N SER A 45 -18.74 20.71 11.87
CA SER A 45 -17.36 21.26 11.90
C SER A 45 -16.30 20.18 12.20
N ILE A 46 -16.58 19.31 13.18
CA ILE A 46 -15.71 18.21 13.59
C ILE A 46 -15.69 17.12 12.51
N SER A 47 -16.87 16.78 11.96
CA SER A 47 -16.97 15.82 10.86
C SER A 47 -16.12 16.25 9.66
N ARG A 48 -16.19 17.52 9.25
CA ARG A 48 -15.41 18.04 8.12
C ARG A 48 -13.90 17.90 8.31
N THR A 49 -13.40 18.09 9.53
CA THR A 49 -11.97 17.92 9.86
C THR A 49 -11.54 16.45 9.73
N ILE A 50 -12.35 15.51 10.21
CA ILE A 50 -12.08 14.07 10.14
C ILE A 50 -12.20 13.57 8.70
N LEU A 51 -13.13 14.14 7.93
CA LEU A 51 -13.28 13.87 6.50
C LEU A 51 -12.03 14.31 5.73
N LEU A 52 -11.46 15.47 6.04
CA LEU A 52 -10.18 15.94 5.46
C LEU A 52 -9.01 15.00 5.78
N ILE A 53 -8.91 14.51 7.02
CA ILE A 53 -7.89 13.51 7.40
C ILE A 53 -8.08 12.21 6.62
N THR A 54 -9.33 11.77 6.46
CA THR A 54 -9.68 10.55 5.71
C THR A 54 -9.30 10.68 4.23
N VAL A 55 -9.63 11.81 3.60
CA VAL A 55 -9.26 12.11 2.21
C VAL A 55 -7.75 12.17 2.05
N SER A 56 -7.04 12.80 3.00
CA SER A 56 -5.58 12.88 2.97
C SER A 56 -4.93 11.48 3.07
N SER A 57 -5.44 10.62 3.96
CA SER A 57 -5.00 9.22 4.05
C SER A 57 -5.23 8.45 2.74
N LEU A 58 -6.37 8.69 2.07
CA LEU A 58 -6.68 8.08 0.79
C LEU A 58 -5.70 8.52 -0.32
N ILE A 59 -5.35 9.81 -0.35
CA ILE A 59 -4.38 10.36 -1.31
C ILE A 59 -3.00 9.72 -1.09
N VAL A 60 -2.56 9.60 0.16
CA VAL A 60 -1.27 8.94 0.49
C VAL A 60 -1.29 7.47 0.08
N PHE A 61 -2.40 6.77 0.30
CA PHE A 61 -2.58 5.38 -0.14
C PHE A 61 -2.44 5.25 -1.67
N LEU A 62 -3.12 6.10 -2.44
CA LEU A 62 -3.05 6.13 -3.90
C LEU A 62 -1.64 6.44 -4.40
N MET A 63 -0.99 7.47 -3.85
CA MET A 63 0.39 7.84 -4.22
C MET A 63 1.36 6.68 -3.97
N ASN A 64 1.23 6.02 -2.82
CA ASN A 64 2.08 4.88 -2.48
C ASN A 64 1.86 3.69 -3.44
N ALA A 65 0.62 3.43 -3.86
CA ALA A 65 0.32 2.42 -4.88
C ALA A 65 0.91 2.79 -6.25
N ILE A 66 0.77 4.04 -6.66
CA ILE A 66 1.32 4.55 -7.94
C ILE A 66 2.84 4.42 -7.94
N VAL A 67 3.54 4.91 -6.91
CA VAL A 67 5.02 4.81 -6.81
C VAL A 67 5.47 3.36 -6.90
N TRP A 68 4.73 2.42 -6.29
CA TRP A 68 5.08 1.01 -6.37
C TRP A 68 4.86 0.42 -7.75
N THR A 69 3.69 0.63 -8.36
CA THR A 69 3.42 0.15 -9.73
C THR A 69 4.40 0.73 -10.74
N LEU A 70 4.76 2.01 -10.59
CA LEU A 70 5.74 2.68 -11.43
C LEU A 70 7.14 2.11 -11.21
N GLY A 71 7.56 1.89 -9.95
CA GLY A 71 8.85 1.29 -9.61
C GLY A 71 8.98 -0.17 -10.08
N GLU A 72 7.91 -0.95 -9.98
CA GLU A 72 7.85 -2.34 -10.45
C GLU A 72 7.88 -2.40 -11.99
N ALA A 73 7.14 -1.52 -12.66
CA ALA A 73 7.19 -1.37 -14.12
C ALA A 73 8.58 -0.94 -14.60
N LEU A 74 9.23 0.01 -13.90
CA LEU A 74 10.57 0.49 -14.24
C LEU A 74 11.60 -0.62 -14.04
N LYS A 75 11.57 -1.34 -12.91
CA LYS A 75 12.46 -2.48 -12.62
C LYS A 75 12.30 -3.60 -13.65
N ASN A 76 11.06 -3.94 -14.02
CA ASN A 76 10.81 -5.01 -14.99
C ASN A 76 11.25 -4.63 -16.40
N ASN A 77 11.07 -3.37 -16.82
CA ASN A 77 11.45 -2.92 -18.16
C ASN A 77 12.94 -2.57 -18.30
N PHE A 78 13.58 -2.00 -17.26
CA PHE A 78 14.97 -1.56 -17.32
C PHE A 78 15.97 -2.52 -16.64
N LEU A 79 15.66 -3.04 -15.45
CA LEU A 79 16.61 -3.85 -14.67
C LEU A 79 16.55 -5.35 -15.00
N LEU A 80 15.37 -5.91 -15.24
CA LEU A 80 15.24 -7.34 -15.58
C LEU A 80 15.65 -7.67 -17.03
N LYS A 81 15.54 -6.71 -17.95
CA LYS A 81 15.87 -6.90 -19.38
C LYS A 81 17.37 -7.14 -19.60
N ASN A 82 18.23 -6.58 -18.76
CA ASN A 82 19.68 -6.76 -18.86
C ASN A 82 20.14 -8.13 -18.33
N ASN A 83 19.46 -8.71 -17.34
CA ASN A 83 19.91 -9.99 -16.74
C ASN A 83 19.54 -11.22 -17.61
N LYS A 84 18.50 -11.13 -18.43
CA LYS A 84 18.15 -12.21 -19.39
C LYS A 84 19.05 -12.23 -20.61
N ARG A 85 19.52 -11.08 -21.12
CA ARG A 85 20.46 -11.04 -22.26
C ARG A 85 21.81 -11.68 -21.95
N THR A 86 22.30 -11.58 -20.72
CA THR A 86 23.62 -12.12 -20.36
C THR A 86 23.60 -13.65 -20.17
N LYS A 87 22.49 -14.23 -19.71
CA LYS A 87 22.37 -15.69 -19.50
C LYS A 87 22.22 -16.51 -20.79
N ASP A 88 21.67 -15.93 -21.85
CA ASP A 88 21.62 -16.62 -23.15
C ASP A 88 22.95 -16.51 -23.90
N SER A 89 23.71 -15.41 -23.74
CA SER A 89 25.03 -15.28 -24.37
C SER A 89 26.11 -16.19 -23.75
N SER A 90 26.03 -16.50 -22.45
CA SER A 90 27.03 -17.33 -21.76
C SER A 90 26.81 -18.83 -21.94
N LYS A 91 25.61 -19.27 -22.33
CA LYS A 91 25.37 -20.67 -22.74
C LYS A 91 25.85 -20.98 -24.15
N SER A 92 25.88 -19.99 -25.05
CA SER A 92 26.37 -20.20 -26.41
C SER A 92 27.89 -20.19 -26.54
N ALA A 93 28.62 -19.55 -25.61
CA ALA A 93 30.08 -19.48 -25.64
C ALA A 93 30.79 -20.70 -25.00
N LYS A 94 30.06 -21.58 -24.31
CA LYS A 94 30.63 -22.79 -23.66
C LYS A 94 30.56 -24.05 -24.54
N ASN A 95 30.01 -23.92 -25.75
CA ASN A 95 29.78 -25.02 -26.69
C ASN A 95 30.51 -24.81 -28.04
N LYS A 96 31.58 -24.01 -28.07
CA LYS A 96 32.41 -23.83 -29.26
C LYS A 96 33.85 -24.20 -29.00
#